data_AF-A0A9W7E8W0-F1
#
_entry.id   AF-A0A9W7E8W0-F1
#
_cell.length_a   1.000
_cell.length_b   1.000
_cell.length_c   1.000
_cell.angle_alpha   90.00
_cell.angle_beta   90.00
_cell.angle_gamma   90.00
#
_symmetry.space_group_name_H-M   'P 1'
#
loop_
_entity.id
_entity.type
_entity.pdbx_description
1 polymer ?
#
loop_
_entity_poly.entity_id
_entity_poly.type
_entity_poly.pdbx_seq_one_letter_code
_entity_poly.pdbx_strand_id
1 'polypeptide(L)'
;MLLSLSPSLAFRPSLRHLTSSSKYCALTSIASLDESGVVNSWIDSSVITQSINEPNEVQDKKTGIAEFSDLIQNFSSSPVEKLIIRDSLLVYIKRDDLLRLRGPGISGNKARKMLSLITSSLQSNSNPNPNSSSPDTTPTPPINSLVSHGGHQSNAMLSLSACSNYLSIPFTYYCKKLPRWLKNNPSGNYLRSKSLGMQVIQLSNEEYNNKFSITPTNIPPFDPPTSKALWVPQGGASNLAVQGCERLAGEIYDFYVSHFREGSGVGVVIPCGTGCTALLVHREINRLMENYTGTGTLKVIGVGVCGGRKGITAQMKLLSKETGHEGESLPEIIDCKIPFAKPVQNVVDVFQVR
;
A
#
# COMPACT_ATOMS: atom_id res chain seq x y z
N MET A 1 -10.05 23.12 43.38
CA MET A 1 -9.20 24.02 44.20
C MET A 1 -7.85 24.08 43.48
N LEU A 2 -7.35 25.18 42.93
CA LEU A 2 -7.55 26.62 43.13
C LEU A 2 -7.64 27.35 41.78
N LEU A 3 -8.27 28.52 41.83
CA LEU A 3 -8.64 29.46 40.76
C LEU A 3 -7.50 30.43 40.39
N SER A 4 -7.55 30.99 39.18
CA SER A 4 -7.19 32.39 38.89
C SER A 4 -7.93 32.86 37.63
N LEU A 5 -8.44 34.09 37.67
CA LEU A 5 -9.52 34.66 36.85
C LEU A 5 -9.06 35.92 36.07
N SER A 6 -9.76 36.21 34.96
CA SER A 6 -10.12 37.56 34.41
C SER A 6 -9.24 38.19 33.29
N PRO A 7 -9.76 39.18 32.50
CA PRO A 7 -10.63 38.93 31.34
C PRO A 7 -10.34 39.85 30.10
N SER A 8 -11.13 39.65 29.03
CA SER A 8 -11.50 40.61 27.97
C SER A 8 -10.45 41.10 26.95
N LEU A 9 -10.70 40.78 25.68
CA LEU A 9 -10.90 41.80 24.64
C LEU A 9 -11.62 41.14 23.45
N ALA A 10 -12.87 41.57 23.26
CA ALA A 10 -13.72 41.17 22.14
C ALA A 10 -13.27 41.92 20.88
N PHE A 11 -13.06 41.20 19.79
CA PHE A 11 -13.04 41.77 18.46
C PHE A 11 -13.86 40.87 17.53
N ARG A 12 -15.09 41.30 17.24
CA ARG A 12 -15.92 40.75 16.16
C ARG A 12 -15.68 41.59 14.91
N PRO A 13 -15.44 40.97 13.74
CA PRO A 13 -15.89 41.53 12.49
C PRO A 13 -17.15 40.81 12.00
N SER A 14 -17.96 41.58 11.29
CA SER A 14 -19.34 41.33 10.90
C SER A 14 -19.55 40.16 9.93
N LEU A 15 -20.60 39.37 10.19
CA LEU A 15 -21.32 38.64 9.15
C LEU A 15 -21.89 39.65 8.13
N ARG A 16 -21.39 39.60 6.89
CA ARG A 16 -22.13 40.08 5.73
C ARG A 16 -22.39 38.91 4.80
N HIS A 17 -23.67 38.70 4.54
CA HIS A 17 -24.21 37.85 3.49
C HIS A 17 -23.46 38.01 2.17
N LEU A 18 -23.01 36.90 1.58
CA LEU A 18 -22.91 36.77 0.14
C LEU A 18 -23.52 35.43 -0.29
N THR A 19 -24.57 35.62 -1.06
CA THR A 19 -25.49 34.74 -1.77
C THR A 19 -24.86 33.57 -2.51
N SER A 20 -25.68 32.51 -2.61
CA SER A 20 -25.57 31.36 -3.49
C SER A 20 -24.96 31.64 -4.87
N SER A 21 -23.91 30.89 -5.23
CA SER A 21 -23.78 30.38 -6.59
C SER A 21 -22.99 29.07 -6.61
N SER A 22 -23.51 28.14 -7.39
CA SER A 22 -23.03 26.78 -7.59
C SER A 22 -21.62 26.71 -8.21
N LYS A 23 -20.63 26.21 -7.47
CA LYS A 23 -19.40 25.63 -8.02
C LYS A 23 -18.89 24.49 -7.12
N TYR A 24 -19.49 23.32 -7.25
CA TYR A 24 -18.82 22.07 -6.87
C TYR A 24 -17.81 21.73 -7.97
N CYS A 25 -16.62 22.33 -7.91
CA CYS A 25 -15.47 21.88 -8.68
C CYS A 25 -14.78 20.78 -7.88
N ALA A 26 -14.43 19.69 -8.57
CA ALA A 26 -13.87 18.47 -8.05
C ALA A 26 -12.72 18.71 -7.05
N LEU A 27 -12.85 18.12 -5.86
CA LEU A 27 -11.71 17.88 -4.97
C LEU A 27 -10.82 16.81 -5.62
N THR A 28 -9.93 17.26 -6.49
CA THR A 28 -8.71 16.54 -6.83
C THR A 28 -7.95 16.24 -5.56
N SER A 29 -7.49 15.00 -5.40
CA SER A 29 -6.53 14.63 -4.37
C SER A 29 -5.40 15.65 -4.37
N ILE A 30 -5.10 16.23 -3.21
CA ILE A 30 -3.96 17.12 -3.03
C ILE A 30 -2.70 16.29 -3.34
N ALA A 31 -2.24 16.36 -4.58
CA ALA A 31 -0.91 15.99 -4.99
C ALA A 31 -0.04 17.20 -4.68
N SER A 32 0.94 17.06 -3.79
CA SER A 32 1.97 18.07 -3.62
C SER A 32 2.80 18.12 -4.90
N LEU A 33 2.82 19.26 -5.59
CA LEU A 33 3.81 19.54 -6.62
C LEU A 33 5.16 19.69 -5.91
N ASP A 34 6.19 18.96 -6.35
CA ASP A 34 7.56 19.32 -5.97
C ASP A 34 8.10 20.40 -6.93
N GLU A 35 9.22 21.04 -6.58
CA GLU A 35 9.85 22.11 -7.36
C GLU A 35 10.34 21.67 -8.76
N SER A 36 10.28 20.38 -9.10
CA SER A 36 10.62 19.83 -10.42
C SER A 36 9.41 19.65 -11.36
N GLY A 37 8.19 19.98 -10.90
CA GLY A 37 6.98 19.88 -11.72
C GLY A 37 6.43 18.46 -11.89
N VAL A 38 6.97 17.49 -11.15
CA VAL A 38 6.47 16.10 -11.15
C VAL A 38 5.24 16.02 -10.24
N VAL A 39 4.10 15.64 -10.82
CA VAL A 39 2.89 15.34 -10.03
C VAL A 39 3.20 14.13 -9.14
N ASN A 40 3.21 14.32 -7.82
CA ASN A 40 3.33 13.23 -6.84
C ASN A 40 2.10 12.32 -6.87
N SER A 41 2.05 11.46 -7.88
CA SER A 41 1.06 10.40 -8.05
C SER A 41 1.62 9.08 -7.49
N TRP A 42 0.73 8.19 -7.08
CA TRP A 42 1.08 6.86 -6.58
C TRP A 42 1.79 5.95 -7.61
N ILE A 43 1.72 6.36 -8.88
CA ILE A 43 2.49 5.81 -9.99
C ILE A 43 3.09 6.98 -10.77
N ASP A 44 4.33 6.82 -11.21
CA ASP A 44 5.02 7.74 -12.12
C ASP A 44 4.28 7.80 -13.46
N SER A 45 3.86 9.00 -13.86
CA SER A 45 3.07 9.20 -15.08
C SER A 45 3.88 8.94 -16.35
N SER A 46 5.21 9.04 -16.29
CA SER A 46 6.09 8.76 -17.43
C SER A 46 6.00 7.30 -17.88
N VAL A 47 5.89 6.35 -16.94
CA VAL A 47 5.68 4.92 -17.22
C VAL A 47 4.38 4.69 -18.00
N ILE A 48 3.33 5.43 -17.64
CA ILE A 48 2.04 5.34 -18.32
C ILE A 48 2.13 5.95 -19.73
N THR A 49 2.77 7.10 -19.87
CA THR A 49 2.94 7.78 -21.16
C THR A 49 3.79 6.97 -22.14
N GLN A 50 4.90 6.37 -21.67
CA GLN A 50 5.74 5.49 -22.47
C GLN A 50 4.95 4.27 -22.96
N SER A 51 4.21 3.59 -22.08
CA SER A 51 3.38 2.44 -22.46
C SER A 51 2.28 2.77 -23.48
N ILE A 52 1.78 4.01 -23.50
CA ILE A 52 0.74 4.44 -24.46
C ILE A 52 1.35 4.76 -25.83
N ASN A 53 2.53 5.39 -25.85
CA ASN A 53 3.16 5.88 -27.08
C ASN A 53 3.99 4.81 -27.80
N GLU A 54 4.58 3.87 -27.07
CA GLU A 54 5.46 2.82 -27.61
C GLU A 54 5.01 1.43 -27.12
N PRO A 55 3.84 0.93 -27.54
CA PRO A 55 3.30 -0.33 -27.03
C PRO A 55 4.13 -1.59 -27.38
N ASN A 56 5.20 -1.47 -28.19
CA ASN A 56 5.94 -2.61 -28.76
C ASN A 56 7.47 -2.44 -28.87
N GLU A 57 8.11 -1.41 -28.30
CA GLU A 57 9.57 -1.44 -28.20
C GLU A 57 10.01 -2.27 -26.99
N VAL A 58 10.57 -3.44 -27.29
CA VAL A 58 11.31 -4.25 -26.31
C VAL A 58 12.49 -3.39 -25.87
N GLN A 59 12.42 -2.80 -24.68
CA GLN A 59 13.59 -2.13 -24.09
C GLN A 59 14.75 -3.12 -24.08
N ASP A 60 15.89 -2.72 -24.62
CA ASP A 60 17.14 -3.47 -24.55
C ASP A 60 17.38 -3.86 -23.09
N LYS A 61 17.23 -5.16 -22.80
CA LYS A 61 17.37 -5.71 -21.45
C LYS A 61 18.78 -5.36 -20.95
N LYS A 62 18.89 -4.37 -20.07
CA LYS A 62 20.07 -4.29 -19.22
C LYS A 62 20.16 -5.62 -18.49
N THR A 63 21.37 -6.17 -18.40
CA THR A 63 21.62 -7.47 -17.77
C THR A 63 20.97 -7.48 -16.38
N GLY A 64 20.09 -8.46 -16.11
CA GLY A 64 19.17 -8.45 -14.96
C GLY A 64 19.82 -8.25 -13.58
N ILE A 65 21.14 -8.48 -13.48
CA ILE A 65 21.96 -8.25 -12.28
C ILE A 65 22.16 -6.74 -12.02
N ALA A 66 22.44 -5.94 -13.06
CA ALA A 66 22.64 -4.49 -12.91
C ALA A 66 21.32 -3.78 -12.55
N GLU A 67 20.21 -4.19 -13.18
CA GLU A 67 18.87 -3.70 -12.84
C GLU A 67 18.45 -4.09 -11.42
N PHE A 68 18.73 -5.33 -11.01
CA PHE A 68 18.45 -5.79 -9.66
C PHE A 68 19.22 -4.99 -8.60
N SER A 69 20.51 -4.76 -8.83
CA SER A 69 21.35 -3.98 -7.92
C SER A 69 20.86 -2.53 -7.81
N ASP A 70 20.55 -1.88 -8.92
CA ASP A 70 20.02 -0.51 -8.93
C ASP A 70 18.64 -0.41 -8.28
N LEU A 71 17.78 -1.41 -8.48
CA LEU A 71 16.46 -1.47 -7.84
C LEU A 71 16.57 -1.57 -6.31
N ILE A 72 17.46 -2.43 -5.80
CA ILE A 72 17.65 -2.62 -4.36
C ILE A 72 18.36 -1.44 -3.70
N GLN A 73 19.38 -0.89 -4.36
CA GLN A 73 20.18 0.23 -3.86
C GLN A 73 19.34 1.50 -3.71
N ASN A 74 18.43 1.76 -4.67
CA ASN A 74 17.52 2.91 -4.62
C ASN A 74 16.26 2.67 -3.79
N PHE A 75 16.04 1.46 -3.27
CA PHE A 75 14.95 1.16 -2.34
C PHE A 75 15.37 1.42 -0.89
N SER A 76 15.98 2.57 -0.63
CA SER A 76 16.46 2.97 0.70
C SER A 76 15.32 3.22 1.68
N SER A 77 15.64 3.29 2.98
CA SER A 77 14.67 3.67 4.01
C SER A 77 14.07 5.05 3.69
N SER A 78 12.74 5.17 3.79
CA SER A 78 12.06 6.45 3.59
C SER A 78 12.33 7.40 4.76
N PRO A 79 12.31 8.73 4.54
CA PRO A 79 12.55 9.68 5.62
C PRO A 79 11.45 9.63 6.69
N VAL A 80 11.79 10.04 7.91
CA VAL A 80 10.87 10.20 9.02
C VAL A 80 10.77 11.68 9.37
N GLU A 81 9.57 12.22 9.30
CA GLU A 81 9.25 13.59 9.67
C GLU A 81 8.74 13.67 11.10
N LYS A 82 8.99 14.79 11.76
CA LYS A 82 8.54 15.06 13.13
C LYS A 82 7.45 16.10 13.13
N LEU A 83 6.34 15.82 13.79
CA LEU A 83 5.19 16.72 13.93
C LEU A 83 4.78 16.82 15.40
N ILE A 84 4.34 18.00 15.84
CA ILE A 84 3.69 18.18 17.14
C ILE A 84 2.22 18.50 16.87
N ILE A 85 1.32 17.69 17.42
CA ILE A 85 -0.13 17.86 17.34
C ILE A 85 -0.63 18.39 18.68
N ARG A 86 -1.46 19.43 18.66
CA ARG A 86 -2.09 20.03 19.87
C ARG A 86 -1.06 20.34 20.96
N ASP A 87 0.07 20.92 20.55
CA ASP A 87 1.17 21.43 21.37
C ASP A 87 1.84 20.44 22.34
N SER A 88 1.45 19.16 22.29
CA SER A 88 1.84 18.18 23.31
C SER A 88 2.03 16.76 22.76
N LEU A 89 1.36 16.40 21.67
CA LEU A 89 1.50 15.07 21.08
C LEU A 89 2.59 15.07 20.03
N LEU A 90 3.74 14.49 20.38
CA LEU A 90 4.81 14.26 19.43
C LEU A 90 4.49 13.05 18.53
N VAL A 91 4.46 13.28 17.23
CA VAL A 91 4.18 12.28 16.19
C VAL A 91 5.37 12.21 15.23
N TYR A 92 5.74 10.98 14.86
CA TYR A 92 6.70 10.72 13.79
C TYR A 92 5.97 10.13 12.59
N ILE A 93 6.23 10.69 11.41
CA ILE A 93 5.60 10.29 10.15
C ILE A 93 6.67 9.69 9.26
N LYS A 94 6.64 8.36 9.11
CA LYS A 94 7.49 7.69 8.12
C LYS A 94 6.91 7.88 6.73
N ARG A 95 7.60 8.63 5.88
CA ARG A 95 7.16 9.08 4.54
C ARG A 95 7.33 7.99 3.48
N ASP A 96 6.77 6.81 3.73
CA ASP A 96 6.78 5.70 2.78
C ASP A 96 6.07 6.09 1.46
N ASP A 97 5.20 7.11 1.46
CA ASP A 97 4.62 7.71 0.25
C ASP A 97 5.67 8.30 -0.72
N LEU A 98 6.86 8.64 -0.24
CA LEU A 98 8.00 9.09 -1.05
C LEU A 98 8.87 7.92 -1.55
N LEU A 99 8.64 6.71 -1.04
CA LEU A 99 9.32 5.50 -1.53
C LEU A 99 8.93 5.25 -2.99
N ARG A 100 9.90 4.92 -3.83
CA ARG A 100 9.68 4.64 -5.26
C ARG A 100 10.36 3.33 -5.63
N LEU A 101 9.58 2.37 -6.13
CA LEU A 101 10.08 1.21 -6.86
C LEU A 101 10.22 1.63 -8.33
N ARG A 102 11.39 2.14 -8.70
CA ARG A 102 11.62 2.86 -9.96
C ARG A 102 11.24 2.08 -11.21
N GLY A 103 11.60 0.79 -11.30
CA GLY A 103 11.30 -0.05 -12.47
C GLY A 103 9.84 0.03 -12.91
N PRO A 104 8.89 -0.53 -12.15
CA PRO A 104 7.46 -0.38 -12.45
C PRO A 104 6.88 1.00 -12.10
N GLY A 105 7.68 1.97 -11.64
CA GLY A 105 7.23 3.32 -11.26
C GLY A 105 6.19 3.36 -10.14
N ILE A 106 6.20 2.39 -9.21
CA ILE A 106 5.20 2.29 -8.13
C ILE A 106 5.72 2.99 -6.88
N SER A 107 4.84 3.63 -6.10
CA SER A 107 5.21 4.23 -4.82
C SER A 107 4.47 3.68 -3.60
N GLY A 108 4.90 4.13 -2.41
CA GLY A 108 4.16 3.91 -1.18
C GLY A 108 4.23 2.48 -0.64
N ASN A 109 3.24 2.16 0.19
CA ASN A 109 3.06 0.79 0.71
C ASN A 109 2.89 -0.27 -0.39
N LYS A 110 2.42 0.10 -1.60
CA LYS A 110 2.36 -0.88 -2.70
C LYS A 110 3.74 -1.18 -3.29
N ALA A 111 4.62 -0.20 -3.35
CA ALA A 111 6.02 -0.42 -3.71
C ALA A 111 6.69 -1.43 -2.76
N ARG A 112 6.46 -1.32 -1.44
CA ARG A 112 6.91 -2.31 -0.44
C ARG A 112 6.44 -3.72 -0.80
N LYS A 113 5.14 -3.89 -1.04
CA LYS A 113 4.56 -5.22 -1.28
C LYS A 113 4.93 -5.85 -2.61
N MET A 114 5.23 -5.04 -3.61
CA MET A 114 5.59 -5.52 -4.94
C MET A 114 7.10 -5.76 -5.08
N LEU A 115 7.90 -5.47 -4.05
CA LEU A 115 9.35 -5.64 -4.08
C LEU A 115 9.72 -7.09 -4.45
N SER A 116 9.19 -8.08 -3.72
CA SER A 116 9.49 -9.50 -3.96
C SER A 116 9.08 -9.98 -5.34
N LEU A 117 7.97 -9.45 -5.87
CA LEU A 117 7.50 -9.83 -7.20
C LEU A 117 8.52 -9.46 -8.28
N ILE A 118 9.07 -8.25 -8.21
CA ILE A 118 10.07 -7.79 -9.17
C ILE A 118 11.42 -8.48 -8.94
N THR A 119 11.88 -8.55 -7.69
CA THR A 119 13.19 -9.12 -7.36
C THR A 119 13.30 -10.60 -7.73
N SER A 120 12.31 -11.43 -7.39
CA SER A 120 12.28 -12.85 -7.76
C SER A 120 12.19 -13.05 -9.28
N SER A 121 11.46 -12.19 -9.99
CA SER A 121 11.36 -12.26 -11.47
C SER A 121 12.66 -11.87 -12.16
N LEU A 122 13.42 -10.90 -11.62
CA LEU A 122 14.74 -10.53 -12.14
C LEU A 122 15.79 -11.61 -11.85
N GLN A 123 15.77 -12.19 -10.64
CA GLN A 123 16.71 -13.23 -10.22
C GLN A 123 16.59 -14.52 -11.04
N SER A 124 15.36 -14.94 -11.36
CA SER A 124 15.11 -16.13 -12.21
C SER A 124 15.56 -15.96 -13.66
N ASN A 125 15.76 -14.73 -14.13
CA ASN A 125 16.28 -14.43 -15.47
C ASN A 125 17.81 -14.29 -15.53
N SER A 126 18.49 -14.26 -14.39
CA SER A 126 19.96 -14.27 -14.31
C SER A 126 20.49 -15.71 -14.28
N ASN A 127 21.50 -16.02 -15.11
CA ASN A 127 22.20 -17.31 -15.05
C ASN A 127 22.69 -17.57 -13.62
N PRO A 128 22.43 -18.76 -13.04
CA PRO A 128 22.91 -19.08 -11.70
C PRO A 128 24.44 -18.99 -11.70
N ASN A 129 24.98 -18.18 -10.78
CA ASN A 129 26.42 -18.09 -10.59
C ASN A 129 26.90 -19.46 -10.04
N PRO A 130 27.77 -20.20 -10.75
CA PRO A 130 28.18 -21.55 -10.36
C PRO A 130 28.95 -21.62 -9.03
N ASN A 131 29.28 -20.48 -8.43
CA ASN A 131 30.04 -20.39 -7.18
C ASN A 131 29.21 -19.96 -5.96
N SER A 132 27.87 -19.92 -6.04
CA SER A 132 27.01 -19.61 -4.89
C SER A 132 26.72 -20.87 -4.06
N SER A 133 27.45 -21.05 -2.97
CA SER A 133 27.25 -22.14 -2.01
C SER A 133 26.12 -21.84 -1.00
N SER A 134 24.96 -21.35 -1.46
CA SER A 134 23.79 -21.18 -0.60
C SER A 134 22.87 -22.41 -0.74
N PRO A 135 22.53 -23.14 0.35
CA PRO A 135 21.96 -24.48 0.26
C PRO A 135 20.46 -24.53 -0.14
N ASP A 136 19.85 -23.42 -0.52
CA ASP A 136 18.40 -23.36 -0.78
C ASP A 136 18.04 -22.50 -2.01
N THR A 137 18.63 -22.84 -3.15
CA THR A 137 18.26 -22.26 -4.46
C THR A 137 17.58 -23.31 -5.32
N THR A 138 16.39 -23.75 -4.90
CA THR A 138 15.47 -24.34 -5.89
C THR A 138 15.09 -23.24 -6.88
N PRO A 139 15.38 -23.36 -8.18
CA PRO A 139 15.01 -22.35 -9.15
C PRO A 139 13.48 -22.27 -9.19
N THR A 140 12.93 -21.17 -8.67
CA THR A 140 11.50 -20.92 -8.78
C THR A 140 11.17 -20.70 -10.26
N PRO A 141 10.17 -21.40 -10.81
CA PRO A 141 9.83 -21.26 -12.21
C PRO A 141 9.39 -19.81 -12.50
N PRO A 142 9.74 -19.24 -13.66
CA PRO A 142 9.39 -17.88 -14.00
C PRO A 142 7.87 -17.71 -14.02
N ILE A 143 7.42 -16.57 -13.48
CA ILE A 143 6.01 -16.16 -13.48
C ILE A 143 5.67 -15.69 -14.89
N ASN A 144 4.67 -16.31 -15.51
CA ASN A 144 4.31 -16.00 -16.90
C ASN A 144 3.03 -15.18 -17.03
N SER A 145 2.28 -14.99 -15.94
CA SER A 145 1.11 -14.13 -15.92
C SER A 145 0.72 -13.76 -14.49
N LEU A 146 0.04 -12.63 -14.32
CA LEU A 146 -0.54 -12.20 -13.05
C LEU A 146 -2.06 -12.31 -13.10
N VAL A 147 -2.65 -12.74 -11.99
CA VAL A 147 -4.10 -12.77 -11.83
C VAL A 147 -4.47 -12.20 -10.47
N SER A 148 -5.44 -11.28 -10.42
CA SER A 148 -5.92 -10.70 -9.17
C SER A 148 -7.39 -10.29 -9.25
N HIS A 149 -7.94 -9.77 -8.15
CA HIS A 149 -9.31 -9.31 -8.07
C HIS A 149 -9.49 -8.12 -7.12
N GLY A 150 -10.65 -7.45 -7.20
CA GLY A 150 -11.02 -6.39 -6.28
C GLY A 150 -11.89 -5.28 -6.89
N GLY A 151 -11.81 -4.10 -6.30
CA GLY A 151 -12.60 -2.94 -6.70
C GLY A 151 -11.98 -2.13 -7.84
N HIS A 152 -12.81 -1.35 -8.53
CA HIS A 152 -12.44 -0.62 -9.75
C HIS A 152 -11.37 0.47 -9.55
N GLN A 153 -11.18 0.96 -8.33
CA GLN A 153 -10.17 1.98 -8.01
C GLN A 153 -9.05 1.44 -7.11
N SER A 154 -8.79 0.13 -7.17
CA SER A 154 -7.78 -0.53 -6.34
C SER A 154 -6.36 -0.03 -6.64
N ASN A 155 -5.66 0.48 -5.62
CA ASN A 155 -4.23 0.79 -5.75
C ASN A 155 -3.39 -0.47 -6.02
N ALA A 156 -3.82 -1.63 -5.51
CA ALA A 156 -3.13 -2.89 -5.78
C ALA A 156 -3.31 -3.35 -7.25
N MET A 157 -4.48 -3.11 -7.85
CA MET A 157 -4.72 -3.38 -9.27
C MET A 157 -3.76 -2.57 -10.14
N LEU A 158 -3.65 -1.26 -9.87
CA LEU A 158 -2.76 -0.38 -10.61
C LEU A 158 -1.28 -0.78 -10.42
N SER A 159 -0.88 -1.10 -9.20
CA SER A 159 0.49 -1.56 -8.91
C SER A 159 0.83 -2.87 -9.65
N LEU A 160 -0.07 -3.86 -9.61
CA LEU A 160 0.12 -5.12 -10.34
C LEU A 160 0.12 -4.92 -11.86
N SER A 161 -0.68 -3.99 -12.38
CA SER A 161 -0.66 -3.63 -13.80
C SER A 161 0.70 -3.09 -14.22
N ALA A 162 1.29 -2.21 -13.39
CA ALA A 162 2.60 -1.64 -13.66
C ALA A 162 3.73 -2.70 -13.55
N CYS A 163 3.67 -3.59 -12.55
CA CYS A 163 4.59 -4.74 -12.48
C CYS A 163 4.47 -5.66 -13.70
N SER A 164 3.24 -5.97 -14.13
CA SER A 164 2.99 -6.82 -15.29
C SER A 164 3.51 -6.20 -16.59
N ASN A 165 3.28 -4.91 -16.79
CA ASN A 165 3.82 -4.16 -17.92
C ASN A 165 5.36 -4.14 -17.91
N TYR A 166 5.96 -3.82 -16.76
CA TYR A 166 7.43 -3.83 -16.59
C TYR A 166 8.04 -5.21 -16.89
N LEU A 167 7.41 -6.28 -16.40
CA LEU A 167 7.86 -7.65 -16.63
C LEU A 167 7.45 -8.21 -18.00
N SER A 168 6.71 -7.47 -18.81
CA SER A 168 6.14 -7.92 -20.09
C SER A 168 5.35 -9.23 -19.98
N ILE A 169 4.59 -9.40 -18.89
CA ILE A 169 3.70 -10.55 -18.66
C ILE A 169 2.24 -10.10 -18.65
N PRO A 170 1.28 -10.90 -19.13
CA PRO A 170 -0.13 -10.54 -19.10
C PRO A 170 -0.68 -10.45 -17.67
N PHE A 171 -1.59 -9.49 -17.44
CA PHE A 171 -2.32 -9.34 -16.18
C PHE A 171 -3.84 -9.41 -16.39
N THR A 172 -4.47 -10.36 -15.72
CA THR A 172 -5.93 -10.54 -15.69
C THR A 172 -6.50 -10.09 -14.34
N TYR A 173 -7.53 -9.24 -14.38
CA TYR A 173 -8.16 -8.67 -13.20
C TYR A 173 -9.67 -8.93 -13.16
N TYR A 174 -10.14 -9.60 -12.11
CA TYR A 174 -11.56 -9.86 -11.88
C TYR A 174 -12.19 -8.78 -11.01
N CYS A 175 -13.29 -8.20 -11.47
CA CYS A 175 -14.05 -7.22 -10.70
C CYS A 175 -15.56 -7.42 -10.86
N LYS A 176 -16.34 -6.78 -9.98
CA LYS A 176 -17.79 -6.63 -10.21
C LYS A 176 -18.04 -5.84 -11.49
N LYS A 177 -19.24 -5.97 -12.07
CA LYS A 177 -19.67 -5.13 -13.22
C LYS A 177 -19.31 -3.65 -13.00
N LEU A 178 -18.73 -3.04 -14.02
CA LEU A 178 -18.38 -1.63 -14.00
C LEU A 178 -19.66 -0.80 -13.94
N PRO A 179 -19.72 0.23 -13.10
CA PRO A 179 -20.82 1.17 -13.15
C PRO A 179 -20.81 1.92 -14.48
N ARG A 180 -21.99 2.29 -14.99
CA ARG A 180 -22.15 2.91 -16.33
C ARG A 180 -21.23 4.12 -16.53
N TRP A 181 -21.08 4.97 -15.51
CA TRP A 181 -20.22 6.15 -15.58
C TRP A 181 -18.75 5.80 -15.84
N LEU A 182 -18.22 4.75 -15.21
CA LEU A 182 -16.82 4.33 -15.36
C LEU A 182 -16.61 3.58 -16.69
N LYS A 183 -17.64 2.89 -17.18
CA LYS A 183 -17.61 2.26 -18.50
C LYS A 183 -17.59 3.29 -19.62
N ASN A 184 -18.41 4.34 -19.51
CA ASN A 184 -18.53 5.38 -20.53
C ASN A 184 -17.34 6.35 -20.50
N ASN A 185 -16.82 6.64 -19.31
CA ASN A 185 -15.68 7.52 -19.13
C ASN A 185 -14.69 6.90 -18.14
N PRO A 186 -13.83 5.96 -18.60
CA PRO A 186 -12.81 5.34 -17.76
C PRO A 186 -11.92 6.40 -17.10
N SER A 187 -11.69 6.27 -15.79
CA SER A 187 -10.91 7.26 -15.03
C SER A 187 -10.16 6.64 -13.85
N GLY A 188 -9.24 7.42 -13.27
CA GLY A 188 -8.46 7.05 -12.10
C GLY A 188 -7.61 5.79 -12.32
N ASN A 189 -7.53 4.95 -11.30
CA ASN A 189 -6.73 3.73 -11.31
C ASN A 189 -7.19 2.74 -12.39
N TYR A 190 -8.50 2.66 -12.66
CA TYR A 190 -9.04 1.78 -13.71
C TYR A 190 -8.49 2.14 -15.10
N LEU A 191 -8.58 3.42 -15.48
CA LEU A 191 -8.06 3.88 -16.77
C LEU A 191 -6.57 3.58 -16.89
N ARG A 192 -5.79 3.96 -15.88
CA ARG A 192 -4.32 3.77 -15.87
C ARG A 192 -3.95 2.29 -15.99
N SER A 193 -4.61 1.41 -15.25
CA SER A 193 -4.42 -0.04 -15.38
C SER A 193 -4.75 -0.56 -16.78
N LYS A 194 -5.85 -0.09 -17.38
CA LYS A 194 -6.20 -0.46 -18.76
C LYS A 194 -5.16 0.00 -19.77
N SER A 195 -4.61 1.21 -19.61
CA SER A 195 -3.53 1.74 -20.44
C SER A 195 -2.24 0.91 -20.34
N LEU A 196 -1.96 0.34 -19.17
CA LEU A 196 -0.83 -0.57 -18.94
C LEU A 196 -1.08 -2.01 -19.42
N GLY A 197 -2.14 -2.26 -20.21
CA GLY A 197 -2.42 -3.57 -20.79
C GLY A 197 -3.22 -4.54 -19.92
N MET A 198 -3.77 -4.10 -18.78
CA MET A 198 -4.61 -4.96 -17.93
C MET A 198 -5.83 -5.49 -18.69
N GLN A 199 -6.04 -6.81 -18.60
CA GLN A 199 -7.24 -7.49 -19.06
C GLN A 199 -8.25 -7.54 -17.91
N VAL A 200 -9.47 -7.04 -18.13
CA VAL A 200 -10.50 -6.97 -17.09
C VAL A 200 -11.63 -7.96 -17.39
N ILE A 201 -11.99 -8.77 -16.39
CA ILE A 201 -13.12 -9.69 -16.44
C ILE A 201 -14.17 -9.23 -15.43
N GLN A 202 -15.35 -8.88 -15.95
CA GLN A 202 -16.46 -8.40 -15.15
C GLN A 202 -17.39 -9.55 -14.78
N LEU A 203 -17.63 -9.73 -13.48
CA LEU A 203 -18.55 -10.72 -12.95
C LEU A 203 -19.83 -10.04 -12.44
N SER A 204 -20.95 -10.76 -12.47
CA SER A 204 -22.14 -10.36 -11.71
C SER A 204 -21.81 -10.26 -10.21
N ASN A 205 -22.65 -9.55 -9.45
CA ASN A 205 -22.45 -9.44 -8.00
C ASN A 205 -22.50 -10.82 -7.33
N GLU A 206 -23.38 -11.69 -7.78
CA GLU A 206 -23.53 -13.05 -7.28
C GLU A 206 -22.28 -13.89 -7.57
N GLU A 207 -21.84 -13.96 -8.84
CA GLU A 207 -20.62 -14.69 -9.22
C GLU A 207 -19.39 -14.18 -8.47
N TYR A 208 -19.24 -12.85 -8.37
CA TYR A 208 -18.12 -12.25 -7.65
C TYR A 208 -18.18 -12.62 -6.16
N ASN A 209 -19.36 -12.54 -5.54
CA ASN A 209 -19.50 -12.84 -4.11
C ASN A 209 -19.26 -14.33 -3.84
N ASN A 210 -19.83 -15.21 -4.67
CA ASN A 210 -19.65 -16.66 -4.55
C ASN A 210 -18.19 -17.07 -4.67
N LYS A 211 -17.43 -16.42 -5.56
CA LYS A 211 -16.02 -16.73 -5.82
C LYS A 211 -15.03 -16.05 -4.87
N PHE A 212 -15.34 -14.84 -4.39
CA PHE A 212 -14.38 -14.00 -3.67
C PHE A 212 -14.83 -13.52 -2.29
N SER A 213 -16.09 -13.71 -1.88
CA SER A 213 -16.64 -13.15 -0.63
C SER A 213 -17.06 -14.17 0.43
N ILE A 214 -17.37 -15.43 0.05
CA ILE A 214 -17.90 -16.43 1.00
C ILE A 214 -16.81 -17.04 1.87
N THR A 215 -15.56 -17.06 1.39
CA THR A 215 -14.36 -17.31 2.20
C THR A 215 -13.21 -16.62 1.47
N PRO A 216 -12.39 -15.78 2.10
CA PRO A 216 -11.18 -15.32 1.45
C PRO A 216 -10.32 -16.57 1.25
N THR A 217 -10.15 -16.99 0.00
CA THR A 217 -9.29 -18.10 -0.38
C THR A 217 -8.09 -17.53 -1.12
N ASN A 218 -6.93 -18.13 -0.88
CA ASN A 218 -5.73 -17.87 -1.69
C ASN A 218 -5.65 -18.79 -2.91
N ILE A 219 -6.73 -19.53 -3.17
CA ILE A 219 -6.86 -20.38 -4.34
C ILE A 219 -7.56 -19.54 -5.42
N PRO A 220 -7.00 -19.43 -6.62
CA PRO A 220 -7.67 -18.75 -7.72
C PRO A 220 -9.01 -19.46 -7.99
N PRO A 221 -10.14 -18.75 -8.03
CA PRO A 221 -11.46 -19.38 -8.26
C PRO A 221 -11.74 -19.70 -9.73
N PHE A 222 -10.70 -19.63 -10.55
CA PHE A 222 -10.67 -19.92 -11.97
C PHE A 222 -9.38 -20.67 -12.26
N ASP A 223 -9.43 -21.58 -13.23
CA ASP A 223 -8.20 -22.09 -13.81
C ASP A 223 -7.40 -20.90 -14.34
N PRO A 224 -6.12 -20.79 -13.94
CA PRO A 224 -5.32 -19.70 -14.41
C PRO A 224 -5.24 -19.79 -15.95
N PRO A 225 -5.24 -18.64 -16.66
CA PRO A 225 -5.16 -18.64 -18.13
C PRO A 225 -3.94 -19.42 -18.67
N THR A 226 -2.93 -19.60 -17.82
CA THR A 226 -1.71 -20.37 -18.06
C THR A 226 -1.36 -21.18 -16.82
N SER A 227 -0.74 -22.35 -16.97
CA SER A 227 -0.29 -23.21 -15.85
C SER A 227 0.75 -22.57 -14.90
N LYS A 228 1.23 -21.36 -15.19
CA LYS A 228 2.24 -20.60 -14.43
C LYS A 228 1.76 -19.20 -14.02
N ALA A 229 0.46 -19.02 -13.84
CA ALA A 229 -0.06 -17.73 -13.37
C ALA A 229 0.15 -17.56 -11.88
N LEU A 230 0.64 -16.39 -11.47
CA LEU A 230 0.70 -16.00 -10.08
C LEU A 230 -0.63 -15.39 -9.66
N TRP A 231 -1.34 -16.08 -8.76
CA TRP A 231 -2.52 -15.56 -8.10
C TRP A 231 -2.11 -14.58 -6.98
N VAL A 232 -2.65 -13.36 -7.04
CA VAL A 232 -2.45 -12.32 -6.03
C VAL A 232 -3.80 -11.94 -5.43
N PRO A 233 -4.08 -12.27 -4.15
CA PRO A 233 -5.31 -11.92 -3.48
C PRO A 233 -5.55 -10.41 -3.41
N GLN A 234 -6.80 -10.02 -3.13
CA GLN A 234 -7.20 -8.63 -3.01
C GLN A 234 -6.22 -7.82 -2.14
N GLY A 235 -5.80 -6.66 -2.66
CA GLY A 235 -4.92 -5.74 -1.95
C GLY A 235 -3.44 -6.14 -1.89
N GLY A 236 -3.05 -7.26 -2.53
CA GLY A 236 -1.68 -7.80 -2.45
C GLY A 236 -1.38 -8.40 -1.09
N ALA A 237 -2.38 -9.01 -0.45
CA ALA A 237 -2.23 -9.72 0.82
C ALA A 237 -1.78 -11.17 0.54
N SER A 238 -0.49 -11.34 0.20
CA SER A 238 0.12 -12.65 -0.05
C SER A 238 1.56 -12.67 0.45
N ASN A 239 2.21 -13.83 0.32
CA ASN A 239 3.64 -14.03 0.63
C ASN A 239 4.56 -13.00 -0.06
N LEU A 240 4.16 -12.43 -1.21
CA LEU A 240 4.92 -11.36 -1.90
C LEU A 240 5.16 -10.13 -1.02
N ALA A 241 4.28 -9.86 -0.05
CA ALA A 241 4.39 -8.69 0.80
C ALA A 241 5.40 -8.86 1.95
N VAL A 242 5.85 -10.09 2.25
CA VAL A 242 6.63 -10.43 3.45
C VAL A 242 7.94 -9.64 3.48
N GLN A 243 8.81 -9.84 2.49
CA GLN A 243 10.13 -9.20 2.43
C GLN A 243 10.07 -7.68 2.56
N GLY A 244 9.13 -7.04 1.85
CA GLY A 244 8.97 -5.59 1.88
C GLY A 244 8.47 -5.07 3.23
N CYS A 245 7.58 -5.83 3.88
CA CYS A 245 7.07 -5.47 5.21
C CYS A 245 8.11 -5.76 6.32
N GLU A 246 8.91 -6.81 6.19
CA GLU A 246 10.02 -7.08 7.10
C GLU A 246 11.08 -5.98 7.03
N ARG A 247 11.41 -5.53 5.81
CA ARG A 247 12.30 -4.37 5.64
C ARG A 247 11.73 -3.11 6.31
N LEU A 248 10.43 -2.86 6.15
CA LEU A 248 9.75 -1.74 6.83
C LEU A 248 9.81 -1.89 8.36
N ALA A 249 9.59 -3.09 8.89
CA ALA A 249 9.67 -3.37 10.31
C ALA A 249 11.08 -3.15 10.88
N GLY A 250 12.11 -3.61 10.18
CA GLY A 250 13.52 -3.34 10.52
C GLY A 250 13.81 -1.85 10.55
N GLU A 251 13.41 -1.09 9.52
CA GLU A 251 13.59 0.36 9.49
C GLU A 251 12.89 1.08 10.66
N ILE A 252 11.70 0.61 11.06
CA ILE A 252 10.95 1.16 12.20
C ILE A 252 11.65 0.79 13.52
N TYR A 253 12.12 -0.44 13.65
CA TYR A 253 12.86 -0.92 14.82
C TYR A 253 14.17 -0.15 15.00
N ASP A 254 14.97 0.01 13.93
CA ASP A 254 16.23 0.77 13.97
C ASP A 254 15.98 2.24 14.35
N PHE A 255 14.93 2.84 13.79
CA PHE A 255 14.52 4.20 14.17
C PHE A 255 14.13 4.26 15.66
N TYR A 256 13.36 3.28 16.13
CA TYR A 256 12.95 3.19 17.53
C TYR A 256 14.14 3.11 18.49
N VAL A 257 15.07 2.17 18.25
CA VAL A 257 16.25 1.95 19.09
C VAL A 257 17.17 3.17 19.11
N SER A 258 17.31 3.88 17.98
CA SER A 258 18.22 5.03 17.88
C SER A 258 17.63 6.35 18.38
N HIS A 259 16.30 6.53 18.37
CA HIS A 259 15.68 7.84 18.63
C HIS A 259 14.94 7.94 19.98
N PHE A 260 14.56 6.80 20.58
CA PHE A 260 13.78 6.81 21.81
C PHE A 260 14.63 6.43 23.01
N ARG A 261 14.33 7.07 24.15
CA ARG A 261 15.02 6.76 25.41
C ARG A 261 14.61 5.39 25.90
N GLU A 262 15.50 4.76 26.65
CA GLU A 262 15.18 3.54 27.39
C GLU A 262 13.90 3.71 28.22
N GLY A 263 13.07 2.66 28.27
CA GLY A 263 11.75 2.69 28.90
C GLY A 263 10.62 3.33 28.10
N SER A 264 10.90 3.93 26.92
CA SER A 264 9.85 4.57 26.11
C SER A 264 8.85 3.54 25.55
N GLY A 265 7.57 3.92 25.52
CA GLY A 265 6.53 3.19 24.79
C GLY A 265 6.16 3.91 23.49
N VAL A 266 6.23 3.20 22.37
CA VAL A 266 5.94 3.74 21.03
C VAL A 266 4.89 2.90 20.32
N GLY A 267 3.85 3.57 19.82
CA GLY A 267 2.83 2.98 18.96
C GLY A 267 3.09 3.26 17.48
N VAL A 268 3.14 2.23 16.66
CA VAL A 268 3.26 2.29 15.20
C VAL A 268 1.87 2.17 14.60
N VAL A 269 1.35 3.27 14.07
CA VAL A 269 -0.03 3.34 13.55
C VAL A 269 -0.04 3.09 12.05
N ILE A 270 -0.75 2.06 11.60
CA ILE A 270 -0.79 1.63 10.18
C ILE A 270 -2.24 1.61 9.66
N PRO A 271 -2.56 2.30 8.55
CA PRO A 271 -3.89 2.21 7.94
C PRO A 271 -4.14 0.82 7.32
N CYS A 272 -5.28 0.23 7.65
CA CYS A 272 -5.65 -1.15 7.32
C CYS A 272 -6.85 -1.20 6.36
N GLY A 273 -6.57 -1.46 5.09
CA GLY A 273 -7.59 -1.90 4.13
C GLY A 273 -7.80 -3.41 4.21
N THR A 274 -6.73 -4.17 3.94
CA THR A 274 -6.71 -5.65 4.04
C THR A 274 -5.97 -6.19 5.26
N GLY A 275 -5.41 -5.30 6.09
CA GLY A 275 -4.62 -5.68 7.27
C GLY A 275 -3.20 -6.21 6.99
N CYS A 276 -2.91 -6.66 5.76
CA CYS A 276 -1.63 -7.32 5.44
C CYS A 276 -0.36 -6.58 5.90
N THR A 277 -0.25 -5.25 5.71
CA THR A 277 0.95 -4.50 6.15
C THR A 277 1.07 -4.50 7.67
N ALA A 278 -0.04 -4.22 8.37
CA ALA A 278 -0.03 -4.18 9.83
C ALA A 278 0.31 -5.55 10.43
N LEU A 279 -0.22 -6.63 9.87
CA LEU A 279 0.08 -7.99 10.33
C LEU A 279 1.57 -8.32 10.17
N LEU A 280 2.12 -8.13 8.97
CA LEU A 280 3.50 -8.53 8.68
C LEU A 280 4.50 -7.66 9.44
N VAL A 281 4.24 -6.36 9.56
CA VAL A 281 5.07 -5.45 10.36
C VAL A 281 4.97 -5.79 11.85
N HIS A 282 3.77 -6.12 12.37
CA HIS A 282 3.58 -6.57 13.76
C HIS A 282 4.38 -7.82 14.08
N ARG A 283 4.30 -8.82 13.21
CA ARG A 283 5.02 -10.09 13.38
C ARG A 283 6.52 -9.84 13.46
N GLU A 284 7.07 -9.11 12.50
CA GLU A 284 8.50 -8.87 12.45
C GLU A 284 8.98 -7.96 13.59
N ILE A 285 8.21 -6.95 13.98
CA ILE A 285 8.52 -6.13 15.16
C ILE A 285 8.55 -6.99 16.43
N ASN A 286 7.61 -7.91 16.63
CA ASN A 286 7.64 -8.80 17.80
C ASN A 286 8.91 -9.65 17.82
N ARG A 287 9.28 -10.24 16.67
CA ARG A 287 10.50 -11.05 16.52
C ARG A 287 11.77 -10.24 16.82
N LEU A 288 11.82 -8.98 16.37
CA LEU A 288 12.94 -8.08 16.66
C LEU A 288 12.97 -7.69 18.15
N MET A 289 11.82 -7.40 18.75
CA MET A 289 11.69 -7.03 20.15
C MET A 289 11.97 -8.18 21.14
N GLU A 290 11.83 -9.45 20.73
CA GLU A 290 12.27 -10.60 21.53
C GLU A 290 13.77 -10.58 21.84
N ASN A 291 14.57 -10.00 20.93
CA ASN A 291 16.02 -9.88 21.07
C ASN A 291 16.45 -8.50 21.57
N TYR A 292 15.50 -7.61 21.87
CA TYR A 292 15.79 -6.28 22.37
C TYR A 292 16.15 -6.32 23.86
N THR A 293 17.33 -5.80 24.22
CA THR A 293 17.86 -5.86 25.59
C THR A 293 17.44 -4.69 26.49
N GLY A 294 16.80 -3.66 25.94
CA GLY A 294 16.35 -2.47 26.69
C GLY A 294 14.94 -2.61 27.27
N THR A 295 14.53 -1.64 28.09
CA THR A 295 13.27 -1.70 28.88
C THR A 295 12.03 -1.03 28.25
N GLY A 296 12.05 -0.73 26.95
CA GLY A 296 10.95 -0.04 26.24
C GLY A 296 9.98 -0.97 25.49
N THR A 297 8.92 -0.40 24.91
CA THR A 297 7.92 -1.15 24.12
C THR A 297 7.67 -0.52 22.76
N LEU A 298 7.56 -1.37 21.74
CA LEU A 298 7.20 -0.99 20.37
C LEU A 298 6.00 -1.84 19.94
N LYS A 299 4.86 -1.22 19.66
CA LYS A 299 3.60 -1.93 19.37
C LYS A 299 2.98 -1.46 18.07
N VAL A 300 2.45 -2.40 17.28
CA VAL A 300 1.73 -2.08 16.03
C VAL A 300 0.23 -1.96 16.29
N ILE A 301 -0.35 -0.88 15.79
CA ILE A 301 -1.77 -0.57 15.88
C ILE A 301 -2.29 -0.39 14.45
N GLY A 302 -3.17 -1.27 14.02
CA GLY A 302 -3.88 -1.15 12.76
C GLY A 302 -5.12 -0.26 12.90
N VAL A 303 -5.33 0.65 11.96
CA VAL A 303 -6.53 1.51 11.90
C VAL A 303 -7.36 1.13 10.69
N GLY A 304 -8.57 0.59 10.91
CA GLY A 304 -9.43 0.18 9.81
C GLY A 304 -9.83 1.37 8.92
N VAL A 305 -9.45 1.34 7.64
CA VAL A 305 -9.83 2.36 6.64
C VAL A 305 -10.86 1.86 5.63
N CYS A 306 -10.92 0.54 5.43
CA CYS A 306 -11.91 -0.11 4.58
C CYS A 306 -12.45 -1.37 5.29
N GLY A 307 -13.77 -1.51 5.37
CA GLY A 307 -14.40 -2.62 6.08
C GLY A 307 -14.32 -2.50 7.60
N GLY A 308 -14.98 -3.41 8.31
CA GLY A 308 -14.93 -3.47 9.78
C GLY A 308 -13.86 -4.41 10.30
N ARG A 309 -13.48 -4.27 11.58
CA ARG A 309 -12.51 -5.12 12.29
C ARG A 309 -12.66 -6.61 11.98
N LYS A 310 -13.89 -7.15 12.00
CA LYS A 310 -14.14 -8.58 11.68
C LYS A 310 -13.57 -9.01 10.32
N GLY A 311 -13.77 -8.20 9.28
CA GLY A 311 -13.28 -8.50 7.93
C GLY A 311 -11.76 -8.40 7.82
N ILE A 312 -11.17 -7.37 8.43
CA ILE A 312 -9.71 -7.18 8.48
C ILE A 312 -9.04 -8.34 9.22
N THR A 313 -9.56 -8.72 10.40
CA THR A 313 -9.04 -9.83 11.20
C THR A 313 -9.16 -11.17 10.45
N ALA A 314 -10.24 -11.42 9.72
CA ALA A 314 -10.38 -12.64 8.93
C ALA A 314 -9.32 -12.73 7.81
N GLN A 315 -9.05 -11.61 7.12
CA GLN A 315 -8.00 -11.56 6.10
C GLN A 315 -6.60 -11.73 6.68
N MET A 316 -6.34 -11.15 7.87
CA MET A 316 -5.08 -11.36 8.58
C MET A 316 -4.87 -12.84 8.92
N LYS A 317 -5.88 -13.53 9.46
CA LYS A 317 -5.79 -14.96 9.78
C LYS A 317 -5.48 -15.83 8.56
N LEU A 318 -6.09 -15.51 7.41
CA LEU A 318 -5.80 -16.21 6.17
C LEU A 318 -4.34 -16.02 5.74
N LEU A 319 -3.84 -14.78 5.77
CA LEU A 319 -2.45 -14.49 5.43
C LEU A 319 -1.47 -15.15 6.42
N SER A 320 -1.80 -15.17 7.72
CA SER A 320 -1.03 -15.92 8.73
C SER A 320 -0.94 -17.39 8.34
N LYS A 321 -2.06 -18.03 7.95
CA LYS A 321 -2.06 -19.41 7.48
C LYS A 321 -1.22 -19.62 6.21
N GLU A 322 -1.34 -18.74 5.22
CA GLU A 322 -0.58 -18.80 3.96
C GLU A 322 0.94 -18.68 4.17
N THR A 323 1.33 -17.86 5.13
CA THR A 323 2.74 -17.63 5.47
C THR A 323 3.29 -18.67 6.43
N GLY A 324 2.48 -19.61 6.94
CA GLY A 324 2.93 -20.65 7.89
C GLY A 324 2.95 -20.21 9.36
N HIS A 325 2.25 -19.12 9.70
CA HIS A 325 2.22 -18.48 11.02
C HIS A 325 0.82 -18.51 11.64
N GLU A 326 0.07 -19.60 11.42
CA GLU A 326 -1.27 -19.77 11.99
C GLU A 326 -1.21 -19.83 13.52
N GLY A 327 -2.04 -19.04 14.20
CA GLY A 327 -2.10 -18.98 15.67
C GLY A 327 -1.25 -17.89 16.32
N GLU A 328 -0.40 -17.19 15.56
CA GLU A 328 0.34 -16.04 16.09
C GLU A 328 -0.58 -14.86 16.47
N SER A 329 -0.07 -14.01 17.37
CA SER A 329 -0.79 -12.81 17.79
C SER A 329 -1.01 -11.84 16.63
N LEU A 330 -2.20 -11.24 16.58
CA LEU A 330 -2.54 -10.21 15.60
C LEU A 330 -2.34 -8.82 16.21
N PRO A 331 -2.01 -7.79 15.41
CA PRO A 331 -1.97 -6.42 15.90
C PRO A 331 -3.35 -5.98 16.38
N GLU A 332 -3.37 -5.04 17.32
CA GLU A 332 -4.60 -4.38 17.73
C GLU A 332 -5.22 -3.64 16.53
N ILE A 333 -6.53 -3.80 16.31
CA ILE A 333 -7.26 -3.08 15.28
C ILE A 333 -8.22 -2.09 15.91
N ILE A 334 -7.98 -0.81 15.70
CA ILE A 334 -8.91 0.26 16.04
C ILE A 334 -9.90 0.43 14.88
N ASP A 335 -11.19 0.22 15.15
CA ASP A 335 -12.25 0.53 14.21
C ASP A 335 -12.34 2.05 14.04
N CYS A 336 -12.19 2.54 12.81
CA CYS A 336 -12.53 3.92 12.54
C CYS A 336 -14.05 4.01 12.34
N LYS A 337 -14.75 4.74 13.22
CA LYS A 337 -16.17 5.11 13.02
C LYS A 337 -16.36 6.11 11.87
N ILE A 338 -15.28 6.61 11.28
CA ILE A 338 -15.29 7.67 10.27
C ILE A 338 -14.73 7.10 8.96
N PRO A 339 -15.55 6.91 7.91
CA PRO A 339 -15.07 6.39 6.64
C PRO A 339 -14.06 7.36 6.00
N PHE A 340 -12.89 6.86 5.62
CA PHE A 340 -11.74 7.56 5.01
C PHE A 340 -12.04 8.27 3.66
N ALA A 341 -13.31 8.42 3.26
CA ALA A 341 -13.68 8.95 1.96
C ALA A 341 -14.96 9.80 1.95
N LYS A 342 -15.59 10.07 3.10
CA LYS A 342 -16.61 11.14 3.17
C LYS A 342 -15.93 12.38 3.71
N PRO A 343 -15.71 13.44 2.91
CA PRO A 343 -15.43 14.75 3.48
C PRO A 343 -16.63 15.09 4.35
N VAL A 344 -16.44 15.06 5.67
CA VAL A 344 -17.47 15.49 6.59
C VAL A 344 -17.40 17.00 6.60
N GLN A 345 -18.40 17.63 5.99
CA GLN A 345 -18.52 19.10 5.92
C GLN A 345 -18.46 19.75 7.32
N ASN A 346 -18.74 18.99 8.37
CA ASN A 346 -18.79 19.44 9.77
C ASN A 346 -17.54 19.13 10.61
N VAL A 347 -16.48 18.54 10.04
CA VAL A 347 -15.23 18.31 10.81
C VAL A 347 -14.36 19.57 10.86
N VAL A 348 -14.65 20.58 10.03
CA VAL A 348 -14.01 21.91 10.18
C VAL A 348 -14.43 22.57 11.51
N ASP A 349 -15.64 22.31 12.01
CA ASP A 349 -16.14 22.95 13.25
C ASP A 349 -15.75 22.20 14.54
N VAL A 350 -15.38 20.91 14.46
CA VAL A 350 -14.86 20.16 15.63
C VAL A 350 -13.39 20.52 15.94
N PHE A 351 -12.68 21.11 14.97
CA PHE A 351 -11.30 21.56 15.11
C PHE A 351 -11.14 23.09 15.06
N GLN A 352 -12.23 23.86 15.13
CA GLN A 352 -12.16 25.29 15.42
C GLN A 352 -11.94 25.53 16.91
N VAL A 353 -10.69 25.89 17.23
CA VAL A 353 -10.26 26.87 18.24
C VAL A 353 -11.13 26.98 19.51
N ARG A 354 -10.53 26.59 20.64
CA ARG A 354 -10.56 27.41 21.84
C ARG A 354 -9.14 27.63 22.33
#